data_AF-A0A7J7KN79-F1
#
_entry.id   AF-A0A7J7KN79-F1
#
_cell.length_a   1.000
_cell.length_b   1.000
_cell.length_c   1.000
_cell.angle_alpha   90.00
_cell.angle_beta   90.00
_cell.angle_gamma   90.00
#
_symmetry.space_group_name_H-M   'P 1'
#
loop_
_entity.id
_entity.type
_entity.pdbx_description
1 polymer ?
#
loop_
_entity_poly.entity_id
_entity_poly.type
_entity_poly.pdbx_seq_one_letter_code
_entity_poly.pdbx_strand_id
1 'polypeptide(L)'
;MLEHCLPAVPANESILCDQRELQTLICSEVHKIIIDNPYQAKLVSFQGYHSKLIPIAIAGIPSMHICLDYVPELLAQPDIAKQMFAVRLTASLCEQYGVHKTFTMAKLCISTVVTLVGVLPARSVISNIIPILPSINSMCQHMPVLYEDWLRLLAIFLPIFATYKDELEEMKQKPWSYSLTNS
;
A
#
# COMPACT_ATOMS: atom_id res chain seq x y z
N MET A 1 14.23 -5.31 -10.99
CA MET A 1 14.64 -6.39 -10.06
C MET A 1 13.47 -6.93 -9.24
N LEU A 2 12.75 -6.11 -8.47
CA LEU A 2 11.60 -6.56 -7.65
C LEU A 2 10.43 -7.16 -8.46
N GLU A 3 10.24 -6.76 -9.71
CA GLU A 3 9.12 -7.25 -10.56
C GLU A 3 9.17 -8.76 -10.84
N HIS A 4 10.35 -9.38 -10.78
CA HIS A 4 10.49 -10.83 -10.94
C HIS A 4 9.95 -11.61 -9.74
N CYS A 5 9.63 -10.92 -8.64
CA CYS A 5 9.04 -11.54 -7.45
C CYS A 5 7.52 -11.71 -7.56
N LEU A 6 6.84 -11.24 -8.61
CA LEU A 6 5.39 -11.40 -8.76
C LEU A 6 5.00 -12.87 -8.98
N PRO A 7 3.96 -13.40 -8.31
CA PRO A 7 3.49 -14.77 -8.52
C PRO A 7 2.99 -14.98 -9.95
N ALA A 8 3.52 -16.00 -10.62
CA ALA A 8 3.00 -16.48 -11.90
C ALA A 8 1.71 -17.31 -11.67
N VAL A 9 0.76 -17.23 -12.60
CA VAL A 9 -0.54 -17.93 -12.61
C VAL A 9 -0.34 -19.47 -12.66
N PRO A 10 -1.25 -20.28 -12.06
CA PRO A 10 -0.88 -21.23 -11.02
C PRO A 10 0.20 -22.23 -11.50
N ALA A 11 1.33 -22.20 -10.81
CA ALA A 11 2.48 -23.04 -11.12
C ALA A 11 2.56 -24.24 -10.16
N ASN A 12 3.00 -25.39 -10.68
CA ASN A 12 3.27 -26.62 -9.93
C ASN A 12 4.14 -26.36 -8.67
N GLU A 13 4.04 -27.22 -7.65
CA GLU A 13 4.76 -27.09 -6.38
C GLU A 13 6.28 -26.91 -6.53
N SER A 14 6.91 -27.52 -7.54
CA SER A 14 8.33 -27.33 -7.84
C SER A 14 8.67 -25.89 -8.24
N ILE A 15 7.82 -25.25 -9.04
CA ILE A 15 8.00 -23.86 -9.51
C ILE A 15 7.80 -22.86 -8.36
N LEU A 16 6.94 -23.20 -7.39
CA LEU A 16 6.75 -22.40 -6.18
C LEU A 16 8.00 -22.40 -5.28
N CYS A 17 8.73 -23.52 -5.23
CA CYS A 17 10.01 -23.61 -4.50
C CYS A 17 11.07 -22.71 -5.16
N ASP A 18 11.24 -22.83 -6.49
CA ASP A 18 12.18 -22.03 -7.26
C ASP A 18 11.89 -20.53 -7.13
N GLN A 19 10.60 -20.15 -7.15
CA GLN A 19 10.19 -18.76 -6.99
C GLN A 19 10.51 -18.21 -5.59
N ARG A 20 10.31 -18.98 -4.53
CA ARG A 20 10.63 -18.54 -3.15
C ARG A 20 12.14 -18.39 -2.94
N GLU A 21 12.94 -19.30 -3.51
CA GLU A 21 14.40 -19.19 -3.46
C GLU A 21 14.88 -17.92 -4.18
N LEU A 22 14.36 -17.66 -5.38
CA LEU A 22 14.65 -16.44 -6.13
C LEU A 22 14.23 -15.18 -5.36
N GLN A 23 13.02 -15.16 -4.78
CA GLN A 23 12.55 -14.06 -3.96
C GLN A 23 13.48 -13.82 -2.76
N THR A 24 13.90 -14.89 -2.09
CA THR A 24 14.79 -14.82 -0.92
C THR A 24 16.15 -14.23 -1.32
N LEU A 25 16.71 -14.68 -2.44
CA LEU A 25 17.98 -14.17 -2.96
C LEU A 25 17.87 -12.69 -3.34
N ILE A 26 16.86 -12.32 -4.12
CA ILE A 26 16.62 -10.93 -4.54
C ILE A 26 16.42 -10.04 -3.32
N CYS A 27 15.59 -10.44 -2.36
CA CYS A 27 15.35 -9.64 -1.16
C CYS A 27 16.61 -9.50 -0.30
N SER A 28 17.43 -10.55 -0.20
CA SER A 28 18.71 -10.50 0.51
C SER A 28 19.70 -9.53 -0.14
N GLU A 29 19.79 -9.49 -1.47
CA GLU A 29 20.64 -8.52 -2.17
C GLU A 29 20.11 -7.09 -2.03
N VAL A 30 18.79 -6.88 -2.18
CA VAL A 30 18.18 -5.56 -1.98
C VAL A 30 18.39 -5.10 -0.53
N HIS A 31 18.29 -6.00 0.44
CA HIS A 31 18.59 -5.69 1.84
C HIS A 31 20.01 -5.16 2.00
N LYS A 32 21.03 -5.83 1.43
CA LYS A 32 22.42 -5.36 1.47
C LYS A 32 22.58 -3.98 0.84
N ILE A 33 21.95 -3.72 -0.31
CA ILE A 33 21.97 -2.41 -0.98
C ILE A 33 21.40 -1.32 -0.08
N ILE A 34 20.29 -1.59 0.63
CA ILE A 34 19.66 -0.64 1.55
C ILE A 34 20.54 -0.40 2.79
N ILE A 35 21.22 -1.44 3.30
CA ILE A 35 22.15 -1.29 4.43
C ILE A 35 23.37 -0.43 4.03
N ASP A 36 23.91 -0.64 2.82
CA ASP A 36 25.03 0.14 2.30
C ASP A 36 24.64 1.60 2.03
N ASN A 37 23.47 1.82 1.43
CA ASN A 37 22.93 3.15 1.19
C ASN A 37 21.41 3.21 1.43
N PRO A 38 20.98 3.71 2.61
CA PRO A 38 19.56 3.72 2.97
C PRO A 38 18.69 4.63 2.09
N TYR A 39 19.29 5.58 1.36
CA TYR A 39 18.58 6.42 0.40
C TYR A 39 17.98 5.60 -0.76
N GLN A 40 18.53 4.41 -1.05
CA GLN A 40 18.00 3.53 -2.10
C GLN A 40 16.57 3.07 -1.82
N ALA A 41 16.24 2.79 -0.55
CA ALA A 41 14.87 2.44 -0.17
C ALA A 41 13.91 3.58 -0.51
N LYS A 42 14.32 4.82 -0.23
CA LYS A 42 13.54 6.02 -0.54
C LYS A 42 13.36 6.18 -2.04
N LEU A 43 14.43 6.11 -2.83
CA LEU A 43 14.36 6.25 -4.29
C LEU A 43 13.36 5.26 -4.91
N VAL A 44 13.48 3.97 -4.56
CA VAL A 44 12.62 2.91 -5.10
C VAL A 44 11.17 3.12 -4.69
N SER A 45 10.91 3.49 -3.43
CA SER A 45 9.55 3.79 -2.95
C SER A 45 8.94 5.03 -3.62
N PHE A 46 9.74 6.04 -3.98
CA PHE A 46 9.27 7.24 -4.68
C PHE A 46 9.05 7.06 -6.18
N GLN A 47 9.77 6.11 -6.79
CA GLN A 47 9.48 5.63 -8.14
C GLN A 47 8.19 4.79 -8.17
N GLY A 48 7.95 4.06 -7.09
CA GLY A 48 6.79 3.18 -6.96
C GLY A 48 7.03 1.83 -7.62
N TYR A 49 6.31 0.82 -7.13
CA TYR A 49 6.31 -0.53 -7.68
C TYR A 49 4.96 -1.20 -7.44
N HIS A 50 4.71 -2.31 -8.13
CA HIS A 50 3.41 -2.99 -8.09
C HIS A 50 2.99 -3.33 -6.64
N SER A 51 1.75 -3.04 -6.26
CA SER A 51 1.26 -3.19 -4.86
C SER A 51 1.43 -4.59 -4.28
N LYS A 52 1.29 -5.64 -5.11
CA LYS A 52 1.55 -7.04 -4.74
C LYS A 52 2.98 -7.31 -4.27
N LEU A 53 3.96 -6.47 -4.64
CA LEU A 53 5.35 -6.62 -4.20
C LEU A 53 5.61 -6.02 -2.82
N ILE A 54 4.75 -5.12 -2.33
CA ILE A 54 4.89 -4.48 -1.01
C ILE A 54 5.00 -5.53 0.11
N PRO A 55 4.05 -6.47 0.28
CA PRO A 55 4.15 -7.47 1.36
C PRO A 55 5.35 -8.41 1.17
N ILE A 56 5.72 -8.74 -0.08
CA ILE A 56 6.88 -9.60 -0.37
C ILE A 56 8.18 -8.88 0.05
N ALA A 57 8.33 -7.62 -0.35
CA ALA A 57 9.49 -6.81 -0.02
C ALA A 57 9.63 -6.60 1.49
N ILE A 58 8.54 -6.26 2.19
CA ILE A 58 8.57 -6.03 3.64
C ILE A 58 8.91 -7.31 4.41
N ALA A 59 8.34 -8.45 4.03
CA ALA A 59 8.64 -9.72 4.68
C ALA A 59 10.07 -10.22 4.38
N GLY A 60 10.55 -10.01 3.15
CA GLY A 60 11.85 -10.51 2.69
C GLY A 60 13.04 -9.59 2.99
N ILE A 61 12.83 -8.29 3.22
CA ILE A 61 13.88 -7.27 3.38
C ILE A 61 13.79 -6.66 4.79
N PRO A 62 14.58 -7.14 5.77
CA PRO A 62 14.48 -6.70 7.16
C PRO A 62 14.68 -5.19 7.40
N SER A 63 15.43 -4.52 6.52
CA SER A 63 15.70 -3.08 6.58
C SER A 63 14.54 -2.19 6.11
N MET A 64 13.41 -2.77 5.67
CA MET A 64 12.27 -1.99 5.16
C MET A 64 11.58 -1.12 6.22
N HIS A 65 11.83 -1.34 7.51
CA HIS A 65 11.33 -0.45 8.55
C HIS A 65 11.79 1.02 8.39
N ILE A 66 12.94 1.26 7.71
CA ILE A 66 13.41 2.61 7.40
C ILE A 66 12.43 3.38 6.51
N CYS A 67 11.53 2.69 5.81
CA CYS A 67 10.54 3.32 4.95
C CYS A 67 9.61 4.27 5.71
N LEU A 68 9.42 4.03 7.01
CA LEU A 68 8.62 4.89 7.89
C LEU A 68 9.16 6.32 7.99
N ASP A 69 10.44 6.55 7.71
CA ASP A 69 11.08 7.86 7.81
C ASP A 69 10.59 8.82 6.74
N TYR A 70 10.22 8.30 5.56
CA TYR A 70 9.82 9.09 4.40
C TYR A 70 8.36 8.91 3.99
N VAL A 71 7.56 8.17 4.76
CA VAL A 71 6.10 8.10 4.58
C VAL A 71 5.46 9.51 4.55
N PRO A 72 5.80 10.46 5.44
CA PRO A 72 5.22 11.81 5.38
C PRO A 72 5.54 12.51 4.07
N GLU A 73 6.75 12.33 3.54
CA GLU A 73 7.17 12.92 2.27
C GLU A 73 6.46 12.28 1.07
N LEU A 74 6.18 10.98 1.11
CA LEU A 74 5.37 10.28 0.09
C LEU A 74 3.92 10.76 0.11
N LEU A 75 3.33 10.94 1.30
CA LEU A 75 1.96 11.46 1.45
C LEU A 75 1.84 12.93 1.02
N ALA A 76 2.94 13.70 1.09
CA ALA A 76 2.99 15.08 0.64
C ALA A 76 3.16 15.22 -0.89
N GLN A 77 3.35 14.11 -1.63
CA GLN A 77 3.44 14.17 -3.09
C GLN A 77 2.10 14.64 -3.69
N PRO A 78 2.09 15.47 -4.75
CA PRO A 78 0.85 15.91 -5.40
C PRO A 78 0.11 14.78 -6.12
N ASP A 79 0.81 13.68 -6.43
CA ASP A 79 0.26 12.52 -7.11
C ASP A 79 -0.47 11.58 -6.13
N ILE A 80 -1.79 11.44 -6.34
CA ILE A 80 -2.66 10.57 -5.54
C ILE A 80 -2.16 9.12 -5.58
N ALA A 81 -1.63 8.62 -6.70
CA ALA A 81 -1.13 7.26 -6.79
C ALA A 81 0.03 7.01 -5.81
N LYS A 82 0.92 7.99 -5.64
CA LYS A 82 2.02 7.94 -4.65
C LYS A 82 1.51 8.00 -3.21
N GLN A 83 0.50 8.82 -2.95
CA GLN A 83 -0.16 8.85 -1.65
C GLN A 83 -0.82 7.50 -1.32
N MET A 84 -1.52 6.90 -2.28
CA MET A 84 -2.15 5.58 -2.12
C MET A 84 -1.12 4.46 -1.95
N PHE A 85 0.02 4.55 -2.64
CA PHE A 85 1.16 3.68 -2.41
C PHE A 85 1.69 3.81 -0.98
N ALA A 86 1.85 5.04 -0.46
CA ALA A 86 2.30 5.29 0.91
C ALA A 86 1.36 4.67 1.96
N VAL A 87 0.03 4.74 1.73
CA VAL A 87 -0.96 4.11 2.60
C VAL A 87 -0.79 2.59 2.61
N ARG A 88 -0.66 1.97 1.42
CA ARG A 88 -0.44 0.51 1.31
C ARG A 88 0.87 0.07 1.96
N LEU A 89 1.95 0.80 1.70
CA LEU A 89 3.26 0.58 2.31
C LEU A 89 3.17 0.63 3.83
N THR A 90 2.54 1.67 4.37
CA THR A 90 2.35 1.83 5.82
C THR A 90 1.53 0.70 6.42
N ALA A 91 0.49 0.22 5.74
CA ALA A 91 -0.35 -0.89 6.25
C ALA A 91 0.48 -2.16 6.44
N SER A 92 1.23 -2.56 5.41
CA SER A 92 2.10 -3.73 5.51
C SER A 92 3.26 -3.54 6.49
N LEU A 93 3.76 -2.31 6.68
CA LEU A 93 4.74 -2.02 7.73
C LEU A 93 4.13 -2.13 9.14
N CYS A 94 2.85 -1.78 9.32
CA CYS A 94 2.16 -1.96 10.60
C CYS A 94 1.97 -3.45 10.94
N GLU A 95 1.66 -4.27 9.93
CA GLU A 95 1.56 -5.73 10.06
C GLU A 95 2.89 -6.35 10.50
N GLN A 96 4.00 -5.92 9.89
CA GLN A 96 5.31 -6.51 10.13
C GLN A 96 6.03 -5.93 11.36
N TYR A 97 5.89 -4.64 11.62
CA TYR A 97 6.67 -3.91 12.61
C TYR A 97 5.75 -3.24 13.65
N GLY A 98 5.58 -3.87 14.80
CA GLY A 98 4.79 -3.34 15.94
C GLY A 98 5.50 -2.24 16.74
N VAL A 99 5.99 -1.18 16.07
CA VAL A 99 6.78 -0.10 16.68
C VAL A 99 5.96 1.17 16.88
N HIS A 100 6.23 1.99 17.91
CA HIS A 100 5.50 3.26 18.13
C HIS A 100 5.46 4.17 16.88
N LYS A 101 6.52 4.16 16.07
CA LYS A 101 6.58 4.95 14.84
C LYS A 101 5.53 4.52 13.80
N THR A 102 5.20 3.22 13.71
CA THR A 102 4.17 2.76 12.77
C THR A 102 2.79 3.30 13.15
N PHE A 103 2.49 3.44 14.44
CA PHE A 103 1.26 4.09 14.89
C PHE A 103 1.14 5.55 14.44
N THR A 104 2.19 6.35 14.63
CA THR A 104 2.18 7.76 14.19
C THR A 104 1.97 7.85 12.67
N MET A 105 2.61 6.97 11.89
CA MET A 105 2.46 6.94 10.44
C MET A 105 1.09 6.45 9.98
N ALA A 106 0.51 5.44 10.65
CA ALA A 106 -0.84 4.97 10.36
C ALA A 106 -1.88 6.07 10.60
N LYS A 107 -1.79 6.78 11.74
CA LYS A 107 -2.67 7.92 12.04
C LYS A 107 -2.55 9.04 11.00
N LEU A 108 -1.33 9.36 10.56
CA LEU A 108 -1.10 10.32 9.48
C LEU A 108 -1.76 9.85 8.18
N CYS A 109 -1.58 8.58 7.78
CA CYS A 109 -2.21 8.02 6.58
C CYS A 109 -3.74 8.15 6.62
N ILE A 110 -4.38 7.76 7.72
CA ILE A 110 -5.84 7.87 7.87
C ILE A 110 -6.27 9.33 7.78
N SER A 111 -5.57 10.23 8.47
CA SER A 111 -5.88 11.67 8.43
C SER A 111 -5.78 12.24 7.02
N THR A 112 -4.72 11.90 6.28
CA THR A 112 -4.56 12.29 4.87
C THR A 112 -5.70 11.76 4.02
N VAL A 113 -6.10 10.49 4.19
CA VAL A 113 -7.22 9.90 3.44
C VAL A 113 -8.54 10.60 3.77
N VAL A 114 -8.83 10.90 5.04
CA VAL A 114 -10.01 11.69 5.43
C VAL A 114 -10.03 13.05 4.73
N THR A 115 -8.89 13.76 4.71
CA THR A 115 -8.78 15.04 3.99
C THR A 115 -9.01 14.87 2.49
N LEU A 116 -8.39 13.87 1.85
CA LEU A 116 -8.55 13.60 0.42
C LEU A 116 -10.01 13.32 0.05
N VAL A 117 -10.73 12.52 0.85
CA VAL A 117 -12.15 12.25 0.61
C VAL A 117 -12.98 13.54 0.70
N GLY A 118 -12.61 14.47 1.58
CA GLY A 118 -13.29 15.76 1.72
C GLY A 118 -13.05 16.75 0.57
N VAL A 119 -11.94 16.63 -0.17
CA VAL A 119 -11.54 17.60 -1.22
C VAL A 119 -11.62 17.04 -2.64
N LEU A 120 -11.56 15.72 -2.82
CA LEU A 120 -11.58 15.10 -4.13
C LEU A 120 -13.02 14.93 -4.66
N PRO A 121 -13.22 15.00 -6.00
CA PRO A 121 -14.48 14.62 -6.61
C PRO A 121 -14.81 13.15 -6.31
N ALA A 122 -16.09 12.84 -6.13
CA ALA A 122 -16.55 11.50 -5.77
C ALA A 122 -16.02 10.40 -6.70
N ARG A 123 -15.95 10.65 -8.03
CA ARG A 123 -15.38 9.71 -8.99
C ARG A 123 -13.92 9.35 -8.71
N SER A 124 -13.11 10.34 -8.29
CA SER A 124 -11.70 10.14 -7.93
C SER A 124 -11.57 9.40 -6.60
N VAL A 125 -12.47 9.67 -5.65
CA VAL A 125 -12.56 8.93 -4.38
C VAL A 125 -12.85 7.46 -4.66
N ILE A 126 -13.80 7.17 -5.56
CA ILE A 126 -14.17 5.81 -5.94
C ILE A 126 -12.99 5.08 -6.61
N SER A 127 -12.31 5.72 -7.57
CA SER A 127 -11.22 5.07 -8.31
C SER A 127 -9.95 4.87 -7.49
N ASN A 128 -9.63 5.79 -6.56
CA ASN A 128 -8.34 5.81 -5.88
C ASN A 128 -8.41 5.39 -4.41
N ILE A 129 -9.44 5.82 -3.68
CA ILE A 129 -9.50 5.64 -2.21
C ILE A 129 -10.21 4.33 -1.82
N ILE A 130 -11.31 3.97 -2.49
CA ILE A 130 -12.00 2.69 -2.20
C ILE A 130 -11.03 1.48 -2.28
N PRO A 131 -10.11 1.40 -3.25
CA PRO A 131 -9.14 0.30 -3.33
C PRO A 131 -8.09 0.25 -2.21
N ILE A 132 -7.97 1.29 -1.36
CA ILE A 132 -7.06 1.30 -0.21
C ILE A 132 -7.77 1.10 1.14
N LEU A 133 -9.11 1.05 1.16
CA LEU A 133 -9.88 0.78 2.38
C LEU A 133 -9.45 -0.52 3.09
N PRO A 134 -9.14 -1.64 2.40
CA PRO A 134 -8.62 -2.83 3.06
C PRO A 134 -7.30 -2.58 3.81
N SER A 135 -6.43 -1.73 3.26
CA SER A 135 -5.16 -1.36 3.90
C SER A 135 -5.40 -0.56 5.18
N ILE A 136 -6.35 0.38 5.17
CA ILE A 136 -6.73 1.12 6.38
C ILE A 136 -7.34 0.18 7.43
N ASN A 137 -8.25 -0.69 7.01
CA ASN A 137 -8.85 -1.68 7.91
C ASN A 137 -7.76 -2.57 8.55
N SER A 138 -6.75 -3.01 7.79
CA SER A 138 -5.63 -3.77 8.35
C SER A 138 -4.84 -2.97 9.39
N MET A 139 -4.54 -1.69 9.14
CA MET A 139 -3.90 -0.84 10.15
C MET A 139 -4.71 -0.80 11.46
N CYS A 140 -6.03 -0.62 11.38
CA CYS A 140 -6.90 -0.57 12.54
C CYS A 140 -7.01 -1.90 13.28
N GLN A 141 -6.95 -3.03 12.56
CA GLN A 141 -6.90 -4.36 13.18
C GLN A 141 -5.63 -4.56 14.01
N HIS A 142 -4.48 -4.06 13.53
CA HIS A 142 -3.20 -4.11 14.25
C HIS A 142 -3.12 -3.04 15.35
N MET A 143 -3.83 -1.94 15.20
CA MET A 143 -3.82 -0.79 16.11
C MET A 143 -5.25 -0.36 16.45
N PRO A 144 -5.91 -1.04 17.40
CA PRO A 144 -7.31 -0.79 17.75
C PRO A 144 -7.62 0.67 18.16
N VAL A 145 -6.61 1.39 18.65
CA VAL A 145 -6.70 2.83 18.98
C VAL A 145 -7.09 3.71 17.79
N LEU A 146 -6.99 3.23 16.54
CA LEU A 146 -7.36 3.95 15.32
C LEU A 146 -8.82 3.73 14.90
N TYR A 147 -9.61 2.91 15.61
CA TYR A 147 -10.97 2.58 15.19
C TYR A 147 -11.90 3.80 15.12
N GLU A 148 -11.72 4.79 15.98
CA GLU A 148 -12.54 6.01 15.93
C GLU A 148 -12.32 6.79 14.63
N ASP A 149 -11.06 6.92 14.20
CA ASP A 149 -10.70 7.57 12.94
C ASP A 149 -11.20 6.76 11.72
N TRP A 150 -11.19 5.42 11.83
CA TRP A 150 -11.78 4.55 10.81
C TRP A 150 -13.30 4.71 10.69
N LEU A 151 -14.02 4.75 11.81
CA LEU A 151 -15.46 4.96 11.82
C LEU A 151 -15.84 6.33 11.25
N ARG A 152 -15.06 7.37 11.58
CA ARG A 152 -15.22 8.71 10.96
C ARG A 152 -15.05 8.65 9.45
N LEU A 153 -14.02 7.96 8.97
CA LEU A 153 -13.81 7.79 7.53
C LEU A 153 -15.00 7.08 6.87
N LEU A 154 -15.45 5.96 7.43
CA LEU A 154 -16.61 5.23 6.92
C LEU A 154 -17.90 6.08 6.89
N ALA A 155 -18.13 6.91 7.90
CA ALA A 155 -19.27 7.81 7.94
C ALA A 155 -19.24 8.84 6.78
N ILE A 156 -18.07 9.34 6.40
CA ILE A 156 -17.89 10.23 5.25
C ILE A 156 -18.15 9.50 3.93
N PHE A 157 -17.84 8.21 3.87
CA PHE A 157 -18.08 7.38 2.68
C PHE A 157 -19.55 7.03 2.46
N LEU A 158 -20.37 6.91 3.51
CA LEU A 158 -21.78 6.48 3.40
C LEU A 158 -22.60 7.29 2.36
N PRO A 159 -22.56 8.63 2.36
CA PRO A 159 -23.25 9.43 1.34
C PRO A 159 -22.74 9.19 -0.08
N ILE A 160 -21.43 8.95 -0.25
CA ILE A 160 -20.83 8.64 -1.55
C ILE A 160 -21.35 7.28 -2.04
N PHE A 161 -21.37 6.28 -1.16
CA PHE A 161 -21.94 4.97 -1.47
C PHE A 161 -23.42 5.04 -1.85
N ALA A 162 -24.22 5.85 -1.14
CA ALA A 162 -25.63 6.03 -1.46
C ALA A 162 -25.84 6.70 -2.84
N THR A 163 -24.97 7.63 -3.21
CA THR A 163 -25.08 8.40 -4.46
C THR A 163 -24.57 7.62 -5.69
N TYR A 164 -23.52 6.82 -5.52
CA TYR A 164 -22.81 6.13 -6.62
C TYR A 164 -22.97 4.61 -6.57
N LYS A 165 -24.02 4.11 -5.91
CA LYS A 165 -24.25 2.68 -5.71
C LYS A 165 -24.18 1.88 -7.02
N ASP A 166 -24.83 2.39 -8.06
CA ASP A 166 -24.92 1.71 -9.37
C ASP A 166 -23.56 1.66 -10.08
N GLU A 167 -22.80 2.76 -10.07
CA GLU A 167 -21.43 2.80 -10.63
C GLU A 167 -20.48 1.86 -9.88
N LEU A 168 -20.64 1.72 -8.57
CA LEU A 168 -19.83 0.83 -7.74
C LEU A 168 -20.16 -0.65 -7.99
N GLU A 169 -21.43 -0.97 -8.24
CA GLU A 169 -21.84 -2.32 -8.62
C GLU A 169 -21.31 -2.69 -10.03
N GLU A 170 -21.24 -1.73 -10.95
CA GLU A 170 -20.62 -1.93 -12.26
C GLU A 170 -19.08 -2.13 -12.16
N MET A 171 -18.41 -1.40 -11.26
CA MET A 171 -16.98 -1.59 -11.00
C MET A 171 -16.64 -2.94 -10.36
N LYS A 172 -17.54 -3.53 -9.56
CA LYS A 172 -17.35 -4.88 -8.99
C LYS A 172 -17.32 -5.98 -10.06
N GLN A 173 -17.93 -5.75 -11.22
CA GLN A 173 -18.01 -6.75 -12.31
C GLN A 173 -16.76 -6.77 -13.19
N LYS A 174 -15.88 -5.76 -13.11
CA LYS A 174 -14.58 -5.75 -13.81
C LYS A 174 -13.49 -6.25 -12.86
N PRO A 175 -12.96 -7.47 -13.03
CA PRO A 175 -11.81 -7.90 -12.24
C PRO A 175 -10.65 -6.96 -12.57
N TRP A 176 -10.07 -6.36 -11.53
CA TRP A 176 -8.99 -5.38 -11.57
C TRP A 176 -7.83 -5.80 -12.49
N SER A 177 -7.91 -5.44 -13.78
CA SER A 177 -6.79 -5.48 -14.70
C SER A 177 -6.18 -4.09 -14.76
N TYR A 178 -5.12 -3.85 -13.99
CA TYR A 178 -4.22 -2.74 -14.31
C TYR A 178 -3.51 -3.10 -15.62
N SER A 179 -4.02 -2.59 -16.74
CA SER A 179 -3.20 -2.39 -17.93
C SER A 179 -2.31 -1.18 -17.63
N LEU A 180 -1.02 -1.44 -17.40
CA LEU A 180 0.04 -0.45 -17.56
C LEU A 180 -0.10 0.12 -18.97
N THR A 181 -0.68 1.31 -19.10
CA THR A 181 -0.50 2.12 -20.31
C THR A 181 0.71 2.99 -20.04
N ASN A 182 1.80 2.61 -20.71
CA ASN A 182 3.02 3.40 -20.83
C ASN A 182 2.67 4.86 -21.16
N SER A 183 3.29 5.79 -20.44
CA SER A 183 3.60 7.14 -20.89
C SER A 183 5.05 7.40 -20.56
#